data_AF-A0A6A1QBU7-F1
#
_entry.id   AF-A0A6A1QBU7-F1
#
_cell.length_a   1.000
_cell.length_b   1.000
_cell.length_c   1.000
_cell.angle_alpha   90.00
_cell.angle_beta   90.00
_cell.angle_gamma   90.00
#
_symmetry.space_group_name_H-M   'P 1'
#
loop_
_entity.id
_entity.type
_entity.pdbx_description
1 polymer ?
#
loop_
_entity_poly.entity_id
_entity_poly.type
_entity_poly.pdbx_seq_one_letter_code
_entity_poly.pdbx_strand_id
1 'polypeptide(L)'
;MKLNFCFHLILLLLLQMTIPGSAQCPLDAILNPSAPAKRISCFSVVNSGKLSFCPAGSVVTGCACGYGCGSWDVGGGKPHATTSATQ
;
A
#
# COMPACT_ATOMS: atom_id res chain seq x y z
N MET A 1 31.33 23.45 6.57
CA MET A 1 30.23 22.51 6.28
C MET A 1 29.06 22.87 7.19
N LYS A 2 27.99 23.45 6.62
CA LYS A 2 26.89 24.04 7.41
C LYS A 2 25.96 22.90 7.86
N LEU A 3 26.02 22.53 9.15
CA LEU A 3 25.18 21.51 9.79
C LEU A 3 23.67 21.71 9.49
N ASN A 4 23.29 22.96 9.25
CA ASN A 4 21.95 23.39 8.87
C ASN A 4 21.46 22.79 7.55
N PHE A 5 22.34 22.49 6.59
CA PHE A 5 21.95 21.87 5.32
C PHE A 5 21.50 20.43 5.51
N CYS A 6 22.22 19.66 6.33
CA CYS A 6 21.85 18.28 6.67
C CYS A 6 20.53 18.26 7.45
N PHE A 7 20.35 19.19 8.40
CA PHE A 7 19.10 19.30 9.15
C PHE A 7 17.90 19.59 8.25
N HIS A 8 18.06 20.48 7.27
CA HIS A 8 17.00 20.75 6.29
C HIS A 8 16.66 19.53 5.42
N LEU A 9 17.66 18.78 4.95
CA LEU A 9 17.41 17.55 4.18
C LEU A 9 16.65 16.51 5.00
N ILE A 10 17.02 16.33 6.28
CA ILE A 10 16.34 15.39 7.19
C ILE A 10 14.89 15.82 7.42
N LEU A 11 14.63 17.12 7.61
CA LEU A 11 13.28 17.65 7.81
C LEU A 11 12.39 17.43 6.57
N LEU A 12 12.93 17.62 5.36
CA LEU A 12 12.23 17.34 4.11
C LEU A 12 11.95 15.84 3.90
N LEU A 13 12.84 14.96 4.38
CA LEU A 13 12.66 13.51 4.34
C LEU A 13 11.56 13.02 5.29
N LEU A 14 11.40 13.69 6.44
CA LEU A 14 10.34 13.37 7.39
C LEU A 14 8.97 13.90 6.93
N LEU A 15 8.93 15.05 6.25
CA LEU A 15 7.68 15.66 5.78
C LEU A 15 7.00 14.87 4.65
N GLN A 16 7.75 14.12 3.85
CA GLN A 16 7.18 13.23 2.82
C GLN A 16 6.56 11.95 3.40
N MET A 17 6.89 11.57 4.63
CA MET A 17 6.30 10.42 5.33
C MET A 17 4.98 10.76 6.03
N THR A 18 4.62 12.04 6.16
CA THR A 18 3.34 12.49 6.73
C THR A 18 2.23 12.67 5.70
N ILE A 19 2.52 12.38 4.43
CA ILE A 19 1.47 12.22 3.42
C ILE A 19 0.94 10.80 3.63
N PRO A 20 -0.24 10.60 4.28
CA PRO A 20 -0.91 9.33 4.13
C PRO A 20 -1.03 9.12 2.63
N GLY A 21 -0.50 8.01 2.12
CA GLY A 21 -0.66 7.60 0.73
C GLY A 21 -2.16 7.57 0.45
N SER A 22 -2.67 8.71 0.01
CA SER A 22 -4.05 8.89 -0.35
C SER A 22 -4.18 8.10 -1.62
N ALA A 23 -4.66 6.87 -1.47
CA ALA A 23 -5.40 6.22 -2.53
C ALA A 23 -6.33 7.31 -3.08
N GLN A 24 -6.07 7.72 -4.32
CA GLN A 24 -6.72 8.84 -4.96
C GLN A 24 -8.22 8.64 -4.81
N CYS A 25 -8.87 9.46 -3.99
CA CYS A 25 -10.32 9.54 -4.00
C CYS A 25 -10.69 10.09 -5.39
N PRO A 26 -11.46 9.36 -6.21
CA PRO A 26 -11.92 9.88 -7.48
C PRO A 26 -12.80 11.11 -7.19
N LEU A 27 -12.49 12.21 -7.89
CA LEU A 27 -13.17 13.50 -7.82
C LEU A 27 -14.68 13.42 -8.18
N ASP A 28 -15.14 12.24 -8.62
CA ASP A 28 -16.48 11.92 -9.08
C ASP A 28 -17.55 11.82 -7.97
N ALA A 29 -17.16 11.78 -6.69
CA ALA A 29 -18.12 11.67 -5.58
C ALA A 29 -18.96 12.95 -5.35
N ILE A 30 -18.60 14.08 -5.97
CA ILE A 30 -19.30 15.36 -5.79
C ILE A 30 -20.56 15.46 -6.68
N LEU A 31 -20.71 14.62 -7.71
CA LEU A 31 -21.75 14.78 -8.74
C LEU A 31 -23.05 13.99 -8.49
N ASN A 32 -23.12 13.08 -7.51
CA ASN A 32 -24.37 12.35 -7.25
C ASN A 32 -24.56 11.95 -5.76
N PRO A 33 -25.31 12.74 -4.97
CA PRO A 33 -25.58 12.43 -3.56
C PRO A 33 -26.50 11.20 -3.35
N SER A 34 -27.05 10.62 -4.42
CA SER A 34 -27.91 9.41 -4.35
C SER A 34 -27.23 8.12 -4.77
N ALA A 35 -25.99 8.18 -5.26
CA ALA A 35 -25.25 6.97 -5.58
C ALA A 35 -24.88 6.27 -4.26
N PRO A 36 -25.15 4.96 -4.08
CA PRO A 36 -24.66 4.24 -2.93
C PRO A 36 -23.14 4.35 -2.93
N ALA A 37 -22.59 5.06 -1.93
CA ALA A 37 -21.16 5.21 -1.77
C ALA A 37 -20.54 3.82 -1.66
N LYS A 38 -19.91 3.34 -2.73
CA LYS A 38 -19.16 2.08 -2.70
C LYS A 38 -18.02 2.25 -1.70
N ARG A 39 -18.21 1.67 -0.51
CA ARG A 39 -17.17 1.65 0.52
C ARG A 39 -16.15 0.58 0.15
N ILE A 40 -14.91 1.00 -0.06
CA ILE A 40 -13.78 0.09 -0.18
C ILE A 40 -13.43 -0.36 1.24
N SER A 41 -13.36 -1.68 1.45
CA SER A 41 -12.91 -2.27 2.70
C SER A 41 -11.59 -2.99 2.46
N CYS A 42 -10.57 -2.63 3.23
CA CYS A 42 -9.24 -3.20 3.16
C CYS A 42 -8.94 -3.98 4.44
N PHE A 43 -8.22 -5.08 4.29
CA PHE A 43 -7.68 -5.86 5.39
C PHE A 43 -6.31 -6.38 4.99
N SER A 44 -5.50 -6.73 5.98
CA SER A 44 -4.17 -7.30 5.77
C SER A 44 -4.17 -8.79 6.12
N VAL A 45 -3.50 -9.59 5.30
CA VAL A 45 -3.24 -11.01 5.59
C VAL A 45 -1.76 -11.16 5.88
N VAL A 46 -1.43 -11.64 7.08
CA VAL A 46 -0.06 -11.90 7.50
C VAL A 46 0.16 -13.41 7.52
N ASN A 47 1.25 -13.86 6.90
CA ASN A 47 1.65 -15.25 6.90
C ASN A 47 3.17 -15.36 7.13
N SER A 48 3.61 -16.46 7.73
CA SER A 48 5.04 -16.78 7.82
C SER A 48 5.55 -17.31 6.49
N GLY A 49 6.80 -16.98 6.15
CA GLY A 49 7.44 -17.37 4.90
C GLY A 49 7.32 -16.32 3.80
N LYS A 50 7.48 -16.75 2.54
CA LYS A 50 7.55 -15.86 1.38
C LYS A 50 6.18 -15.54 0.77
N LEU A 51 5.15 -16.34 1.04
CA LEU A 51 3.86 -16.29 0.34
C LEU A 51 2.74 -15.86 1.28
N SER A 52 1.88 -14.95 0.82
CA SER A 52 0.62 -14.59 1.45
C SER A 52 -0.52 -14.62 0.44
N PHE A 53 -1.72 -14.99 0.92
CA PHE A 53 -2.90 -15.23 0.08
C PHE A 53 -4.07 -14.38 0.54
N CYS A 54 -4.60 -13.56 -0.35
CA CYS A 54 -5.84 -12.85 -0.11
C CYS A 54 -7.04 -13.78 -0.35
N PRO A 55 -8.11 -13.71 0.46
CA PRO A 55 -9.32 -14.50 0.26
C PRO A 55 -10.00 -14.15 -1.08
N ALA A 56 -10.71 -15.11 -1.64
CA ALA A 56 -11.43 -14.93 -2.89
C ALA A 56 -12.41 -13.74 -2.81
N GLY A 57 -12.51 -12.97 -3.91
CA GLY A 57 -13.34 -11.76 -3.97
C GLY A 57 -12.67 -10.49 -3.47
N SER A 58 -11.40 -10.58 -3.02
CA SER A 58 -10.55 -9.41 -2.73
C SER A 58 -9.45 -9.26 -3.77
N VAL A 59 -8.89 -8.04 -3.86
CA VAL A 59 -7.77 -7.70 -4.75
C VAL A 59 -6.57 -7.29 -3.90
N VAL A 60 -5.36 -7.72 -4.30
CA VAL A 60 -4.12 -7.26 -3.66
C VAL A 60 -3.88 -5.81 -4.08
N THR A 61 -3.82 -4.92 -3.08
CA THR A 61 -3.45 -3.52 -3.27
C THR A 61 -1.97 -3.26 -2.99
N GLY A 62 -1.31 -4.15 -2.24
CA GLY A 62 0.10 -4.04 -1.89
C GLY A 62 0.56 -5.18 -0.99
N CYS A 63 1.88 -5.34 -0.87
CA CYS A 63 2.48 -6.30 0.04
C CYS A 63 3.60 -5.67 0.88
N ALA A 64 3.73 -6.15 2.11
CA ALA A 64 4.81 -5.78 3.02
C ALA A 64 5.55 -7.05 3.45
N CYS A 65 6.87 -7.00 3.44
CA CYS A 65 7.73 -8.12 3.77
C CYS A 65 8.65 -7.76 4.92
N GLY A 66 9.01 -8.75 5.75
CA GLY A 66 9.98 -8.56 6.83
C GLY A 66 11.38 -8.24 6.31
N TYR A 67 12.29 -7.89 7.23
CA TYR A 67 13.73 -7.71 6.94
C TYR A 67 14.06 -6.66 5.87
N GLY A 68 13.16 -5.68 5.64
CA GLY A 68 13.39 -4.64 4.64
C GLY A 68 13.30 -5.11 3.19
N CYS A 69 12.70 -6.28 2.95
CA CYS A 69 12.40 -6.75 1.60
C CYS A 69 11.33 -5.84 0.97
N GLY A 70 11.73 -5.05 -0.03
CA GLY A 70 10.85 -4.15 -0.78
C GLY A 70 10.37 -4.73 -2.12
N SER A 71 10.93 -5.87 -2.54
CA SER A 71 10.58 -6.53 -3.80
C SER A 71 9.51 -7.59 -3.56
N TRP A 72 8.38 -7.44 -4.23
CA TRP A 72 7.31 -8.40 -4.19
C TRP A 72 6.58 -8.45 -5.53
N ASP A 73 6.06 -9.62 -5.85
CA ASP A 73 5.34 -9.88 -7.09
C ASP A 73 3.97 -10.47 -6.78
N VAL A 74 2.98 -10.13 -7.61
CA VAL A 74 1.66 -10.77 -7.56
C VAL A 74 1.72 -12.06 -8.39
N GLY A 75 1.57 -13.20 -7.75
CA GLY A 75 1.47 -14.49 -8.41
C GLY A 75 0.18 -14.61 -9.21
N GLY A 76 0.29 -14.65 -10.53
CA GLY A 76 -0.84 -14.81 -11.45
C GLY A 76 -1.27 -16.27 -11.57
N GLY A 77 -2.26 -16.70 -10.77
CA GLY A 77 -2.71 -18.10 -10.83
C GLY A 77 -3.94 -18.50 -10.00
N LYS A 78 -5.07 -17.78 -10.09
CA LYS A 78 -6.46 -18.17 -9.66
C LYS A 78 -6.67 -18.53 -8.16
N PRO A 79 -7.92 -18.49 -7.64
CA PRO A 79 -8.75 -17.30 -7.37
C PRO A 79 -8.22 -16.39 -6.24
N HIS A 80 -7.05 -16.71 -5.67
CA HIS A 80 -6.43 -15.96 -4.57
C HIS A 80 -5.31 -15.09 -5.11
N ALA A 81 -5.40 -13.78 -4.88
CA ALA A 81 -4.29 -12.90 -5.17
C ALA A 81 -3.15 -13.25 -4.20
N THR A 82 -2.03 -13.70 -4.76
CA THR A 82 -0.87 -14.23 -4.03
C THR A 82 0.26 -13.24 -4.14
N THR A 83 1.00 -12.99 -3.06
CA THR A 83 2.18 -12.12 -3.09
C THR A 83 3.41 -12.86 -2.60
N SER A 84 4.54 -12.71 -3.30
CA SER A 84 5.81 -13.34 -2.96
C SER A 84 6.91 -12.33 -2.64
N ALA A 85 7.55 -12.44 -1.48
CA ALA A 85 8.70 -11.61 -1.06
C ALA A 85 10.02 -12.05 -1.71
N THR A 86 10.64 -11.27 -2.58
CA THR A 86 11.95 -11.60 -3.17
C THR A 86 13.08 -10.95 -2.38
N GLN A 87 13.97 -11.77 -1.80
CA GLN A 87 15.24 -11.31 -1.22
C GLN A 87 16.23 -11.01 -2.34
#